data_AF-A0A0S8IHF9-F1
#
_entry.id   AF-A0A0S8IHF9-F1
#
_cell.length_a   1.000
_cell.length_b   1.000
_cell.length_c   1.000
_cell.angle_alpha   90.00
_cell.angle_beta   90.00
_cell.angle_gamma   90.00
#
_symmetry.space_group_name_H-M   'P 1'
#
loop_
_entity.id
_entity.type
_entity.pdbx_description
1 polymer ?
#
loop_
_entity_poly.entity_id
_entity_poly.type
_entity_poly.pdbx_seq_one_letter_code
_entity_poly.pdbx_strand_id
1 'polypeptide(L)'
;MIDANLESGWKQHFPTYEFKKRDVAIEEYRTSAKNLESEERVFLNASNIALIVAVGLGSLAVGSLEQLTEQFGAIIPAPLTLGVLLIITAGFSLVALTYFADRQKSVVFAARKVIVLRRMLGLSYGAIQLVLPNWRIEGADEPFAVRLFPGWNTYVTYPYYALAGISSAVIFFLLTVLCALFLAYIYRKALLDIHESIILLLIQNMARFIRLKLVTNFEYIIYRATLARYEFVRLKIDLTNLKKILVFIEDRTFFTHHGLSARAFLRALLGLVKLKRRSGGSTITQQLVRTLFVHEPTKLIRRKIIEIFLALCFNRVFTKSEQLEIYLASVKFDRGVLGVIKAMHHFWGGIIPNPSTSQSFFLIERISNIYSRLLTEKIIQTANSAMESGLMKIDDTHELHKLYYDAVTNGKITDCNGGIERMAVAFGTARQCAASNS
;
A
#
# COMPACT_ATOMS: atom_id res chain seq x y z
N MET A 1 -10.87 -28.88 -7.53
CA MET A 1 -12.06 -29.62 -7.96
C MET A 1 -13.21 -29.05 -7.16
N ILE A 2 -14.13 -28.40 -7.85
CA ILE A 2 -15.34 -27.78 -7.32
C ILE A 2 -16.44 -28.69 -7.84
N ASP A 3 -17.17 -29.36 -6.95
CA ASP A 3 -18.46 -29.96 -7.28
C ASP A 3 -19.58 -29.33 -6.47
N ALA A 4 -20.71 -29.25 -7.15
CA ALA A 4 -21.88 -28.45 -6.90
C ALA A 4 -22.61 -28.78 -5.59
N ASN A 5 -23.11 -27.72 -4.94
CA ASN A 5 -24.50 -27.72 -4.49
C ASN A 5 -25.06 -26.30 -4.64
N LEU A 6 -25.83 -26.15 -5.72
CA LEU A 6 -26.64 -24.99 -6.09
C LEU A 6 -27.95 -25.04 -5.30
N GLU A 7 -27.94 -24.60 -4.04
CA GLU A 7 -29.17 -24.23 -3.33
C GLU A 7 -28.99 -22.87 -2.61
N SER A 8 -29.70 -21.90 -3.19
CA SER A 8 -30.15 -20.58 -2.74
C SER A 8 -29.75 -20.06 -1.35
N GLY A 9 -29.17 -18.85 -1.39
CA GLY A 9 -29.02 -17.94 -0.26
C GLY A 9 -27.56 -17.58 -0.05
N TRP A 10 -27.11 -16.49 -0.69
CA TRP A 10 -25.81 -15.82 -0.53
C TRP A 10 -25.07 -16.23 0.75
N LYS A 11 -24.27 -17.30 0.70
CA LYS A 11 -23.49 -17.74 1.86
C LYS A 11 -22.45 -16.68 2.13
N GLN A 12 -22.67 -15.95 3.22
CA GLN A 12 -21.75 -14.97 3.76
C GLN A 12 -20.46 -15.71 4.18
N HIS A 13 -19.44 -15.72 3.32
CA HIS A 13 -18.16 -16.39 3.55
C HIS A 13 -17.25 -15.66 4.56
N PHE A 14 -17.78 -14.75 5.36
CA PHE A 14 -17.05 -14.05 6.39
C PHE A 14 -17.56 -14.45 7.77
N PRO A 15 -16.68 -14.62 8.77
CA PRO A 15 -17.13 -14.82 10.13
C PRO A 15 -18.01 -13.63 10.52
N THR A 16 -19.30 -13.86 10.77
CA THR A 16 -20.17 -12.91 11.45
C THR A 16 -19.51 -12.60 12.79
N TYR A 17 -19.07 -11.37 12.97
CA TYR A 17 -18.58 -10.93 14.27
C TYR A 17 -19.77 -10.95 15.23
N GLU A 18 -19.74 -11.82 16.22
CA GLU A 18 -20.70 -11.76 17.32
C GLU A 18 -20.38 -10.54 18.17
N PHE A 19 -21.10 -9.45 17.92
CA PHE A 19 -21.09 -8.31 18.81
C PHE A 19 -21.86 -8.62 20.08
N LYS A 20 -21.21 -8.46 21.24
CA LYS A 20 -21.90 -8.48 22.55
C LYS A 20 -23.08 -7.48 22.64
N LYS A 21 -23.08 -6.43 21.81
CA LYS A 21 -24.13 -5.40 21.73
C LYS A 21 -24.50 -5.08 20.28
N ARG A 22 -25.08 -6.05 19.56
CA ARG A 22 -25.46 -5.90 18.15
C ARG A 22 -26.40 -4.71 17.91
N ASP A 23 -27.35 -4.48 18.80
CA ASP A 23 -28.34 -3.39 18.64
C ASP A 23 -27.70 -2.01 18.65
N VAL A 24 -26.67 -1.81 19.48
CA VAL A 24 -25.89 -0.56 19.52
C VAL A 24 -25.16 -0.34 18.18
N ALA A 25 -24.58 -1.39 17.61
CA ALA A 25 -23.90 -1.29 16.33
C ALA A 25 -24.88 -1.02 15.17
N ILE A 26 -26.11 -1.54 15.24
CA ILE A 26 -27.18 -1.25 14.28
C ILE A 26 -27.61 0.23 14.37
N GLU A 27 -27.80 0.77 15.58
CA GLU A 27 -28.14 2.19 15.75
C GLU A 27 -27.01 3.13 15.32
N GLU A 28 -25.77 2.77 15.61
CA GLU A 28 -24.59 3.51 15.14
C GLU A 28 -24.50 3.50 13.60
N TYR A 29 -24.82 2.36 12.97
CA TYR A 29 -24.91 2.25 11.51
C TYR A 29 -26.01 3.17 10.95
N ARG A 30 -27.22 3.14 11.51
CA ARG A 30 -28.35 4.00 11.09
C ARG A 30 -27.99 5.48 11.21
N THR A 31 -27.40 5.87 12.33
CA THR A 31 -26.97 7.25 12.59
C THR A 31 -25.89 7.68 11.61
N SER A 32 -24.88 6.83 11.38
CA SER A 32 -23.81 7.09 10.42
C SER A 32 -24.32 7.21 8.98
N ALA A 33 -25.32 6.40 8.59
CA ALA A 33 -25.93 6.47 7.27
C ALA A 33 -26.71 7.78 7.06
N LYS A 34 -27.50 8.22 8.06
CA LYS A 34 -28.18 9.53 8.01
C LYS A 34 -27.19 10.69 7.92
N ASN A 35 -26.10 10.63 8.69
CA ASN A 35 -25.06 11.66 8.65
C ASN A 35 -24.38 11.73 7.27
N LEU A 36 -24.10 10.58 6.65
CA LEU A 36 -23.56 10.53 5.28
C LEU A 36 -24.49 11.23 4.28
N GLU A 37 -25.78 10.90 4.31
CA GLU A 37 -26.78 11.51 3.41
C GLU A 37 -26.84 13.03 3.59
N SER A 38 -26.80 13.49 4.85
CA SER A 38 -26.75 14.92 5.17
C SER A 38 -25.52 15.60 4.60
N GLU A 39 -24.32 15.03 4.78
CA GLU A 39 -23.08 15.61 4.25
C GLU A 39 -23.06 15.64 2.71
N GLU A 40 -23.54 14.58 2.04
CA GLU A 40 -23.65 14.56 0.57
C GLU A 40 -24.60 15.66 0.06
N ARG A 41 -25.76 15.82 0.72
CA ARG A 41 -26.74 16.85 0.35
C ARG A 41 -26.18 18.26 0.53
N VAL A 42 -25.47 18.52 1.63
CA VAL A 42 -24.82 19.81 1.89
C VAL A 42 -23.76 20.10 0.83
N PHE A 43 -22.92 19.10 0.48
CA PHE A 43 -21.91 19.25 -0.55
C PHE A 43 -22.53 19.59 -1.91
N LEU A 44 -23.56 18.85 -2.34
CA LEU A 44 -24.23 19.07 -3.62
C LEU A 44 -24.92 20.44 -3.69
N ASN A 45 -25.64 20.83 -2.64
CA ASN A 45 -26.28 22.14 -2.56
C ASN A 45 -25.25 23.27 -2.64
N ALA A 46 -24.15 23.18 -1.89
CA ALA A 46 -23.07 24.16 -1.93
C ALA A 46 -22.41 24.22 -3.33
N SER A 47 -22.20 23.07 -3.97
CA SER A 47 -21.64 23.01 -5.32
C SER A 47 -22.56 23.65 -6.36
N ASN A 48 -23.87 23.41 -6.28
CA ASN A 48 -24.85 24.01 -7.18
C ASN A 48 -24.93 25.52 -7.01
N ILE A 49 -24.93 26.01 -5.76
CA ILE A 49 -24.88 27.45 -5.47
C ILE A 49 -23.60 28.06 -6.03
N ALA A 50 -22.45 27.44 -5.81
CA ALA A 50 -21.17 27.92 -6.35
C ALA A 50 -21.17 28.00 -7.88
N LEU A 51 -21.79 27.02 -8.57
CA LEU A 51 -21.95 27.03 -10.02
C LEU A 51 -22.84 28.18 -10.50
N ILE A 52 -23.99 28.40 -9.85
CA ILE A 52 -24.92 29.50 -10.19
C ILE A 52 -24.24 30.85 -9.99
N VAL A 53 -23.56 31.03 -8.85
CA VAL A 53 -22.78 32.24 -8.55
C VAL A 53 -21.66 32.42 -9.58
N ALA A 54 -20.99 31.35 -9.99
CA ALA A 54 -19.95 31.41 -11.00
C ALA A 54 -20.44 31.87 -12.37
N VAL A 55 -21.57 31.32 -12.82
CA VAL A 55 -22.20 31.71 -14.08
C VAL A 55 -22.68 33.15 -14.02
N GLY A 56 -23.33 33.55 -12.91
CA GLY A 56 -23.80 34.91 -12.69
C GLY A 56 -22.66 35.92 -12.69
N LEU A 57 -21.64 35.73 -11.85
CA LEU A 57 -20.47 36.61 -11.76
C LEU A 57 -19.65 36.62 -13.05
N GLY A 58 -19.50 35.47 -13.72
CA GLY A 58 -18.82 35.39 -15.00
C GLY A 58 -19.52 36.25 -16.08
N SER A 59 -20.85 36.17 -16.14
CA SER A 59 -21.63 36.98 -17.10
C SER A 59 -21.54 38.47 -16.81
N LEU A 60 -21.59 38.87 -15.53
CA LEU A 60 -21.42 40.25 -15.10
C LEU A 60 -20.00 40.76 -15.39
N ALA A 61 -18.97 39.98 -15.04
CA ALA A 61 -17.57 40.36 -15.26
C ALA A 61 -17.28 40.61 -16.74
N VAL A 62 -17.79 39.78 -17.65
CA VAL A 62 -17.59 39.98 -19.11
C VAL A 62 -18.33 41.22 -19.62
N GLY A 63 -19.51 41.54 -19.08
CA GLY A 63 -20.32 42.68 -19.54
C GLY A 63 -19.95 44.03 -18.91
N SER A 64 -19.40 44.05 -17.69
CA SER A 64 -19.16 45.28 -16.92
C SER A 64 -17.68 45.63 -16.74
N LEU A 65 -16.75 44.84 -17.28
CA LEU A 65 -15.31 45.08 -17.10
C LEU A 65 -14.91 46.46 -17.64
N GLU A 66 -15.37 46.82 -18.84
CA GLU A 66 -15.05 48.12 -19.46
C GLU A 66 -15.58 49.28 -18.61
N GLN A 67 -16.84 49.22 -18.17
CA GLN A 67 -17.46 50.25 -17.34
C GLN A 67 -16.77 50.42 -15.97
N LEU A 68 -16.38 49.32 -15.33
CA LEU A 68 -15.63 49.36 -14.07
C LEU A 68 -14.21 49.93 -14.28
N THR A 69 -13.55 49.57 -15.38
CA THR A 69 -12.20 50.05 -15.67
C THR A 69 -12.20 51.56 -15.95
N GLU A 70 -13.22 52.08 -16.64
CA GLU A 70 -13.39 53.51 -16.87
C GLU A 70 -13.69 54.30 -15.58
N GLN A 71 -14.60 53.81 -14.74
CA GLN A 71 -14.96 54.50 -13.49
C GLN A 71 -13.82 54.54 -12.46
N PHE A 72 -13.05 53.45 -12.34
CA PHE A 72 -11.95 53.37 -11.37
C PHE A 72 -10.60 53.85 -11.92
N GLY A 73 -10.47 54.01 -13.25
CA GLY A 73 -9.24 54.46 -13.90
C GLY A 73 -8.79 55.87 -13.50
N ALA A 74 -9.71 56.69 -12.96
CA ALA A 74 -9.40 58.02 -12.42
C ALA A 74 -8.79 58.00 -11.00
N ILE A 75 -8.92 56.89 -10.27
CA ILE A 75 -8.54 56.78 -8.84
C ILE A 75 -7.36 55.81 -8.65
N ILE A 76 -7.29 54.74 -9.45
CA ILE A 76 -6.28 53.69 -9.34
C ILE A 76 -5.77 53.33 -10.75
N PRO A 77 -4.46 53.19 -10.97
CA PRO A 77 -3.93 52.72 -12.25
C PRO A 77 -4.55 51.37 -12.63
N ALA A 78 -4.97 51.22 -13.89
CA ALA A 78 -5.56 49.99 -14.43
C ALA A 78 -4.82 48.67 -14.11
N PRO A 79 -3.47 48.60 -14.08
CA PRO A 79 -2.80 47.35 -13.67
C PRO A 79 -2.97 47.02 -12.17
N LEU A 80 -3.18 48.04 -11.33
CA LEU A 80 -3.29 47.90 -9.88
C LEU A 80 -4.72 47.52 -9.47
N THR A 81 -5.75 48.02 -10.16
CA THR A 81 -7.15 47.56 -9.99
C THR A 81 -7.30 46.09 -10.35
N LEU A 82 -6.73 45.68 -11.49
CA LEU A 82 -6.73 44.28 -11.94
C LEU A 82 -5.99 43.39 -10.94
N GLY A 83 -4.84 43.83 -10.41
CA GLY A 83 -4.07 43.12 -9.41
C GLY A 83 -4.83 42.90 -8.09
N VAL A 84 -5.57 43.90 -7.61
CA VAL A 84 -6.39 43.79 -6.39
C VAL A 84 -7.56 42.82 -6.61
N LEU A 85 -8.27 42.93 -7.74
CA LEU A 85 -9.38 42.03 -8.08
C LEU A 85 -8.90 40.59 -8.22
N LEU A 86 -7.72 40.39 -8.82
CA LEU A 86 -7.02 39.11 -8.90
C LEU A 86 -6.73 38.50 -7.53
N ILE A 87 -6.19 39.28 -6.61
CA ILE A 87 -5.86 38.79 -5.25
C ILE A 87 -7.14 38.40 -4.50
N ILE A 88 -8.19 39.21 -4.61
CA ILE A 88 -9.49 38.93 -3.95
C ILE A 88 -10.11 37.65 -4.52
N THR A 89 -10.18 37.53 -5.84
CA THR A 89 -10.80 36.37 -6.51
C THR A 89 -10.01 35.09 -6.29
N ALA A 90 -8.68 35.14 -6.36
CA ALA A 90 -7.81 34.00 -6.05
C ALA A 90 -7.87 33.62 -4.57
N GLY A 91 -7.89 34.59 -3.65
CA GLY A 91 -8.03 34.36 -2.21
C GLY A 91 -9.37 33.72 -1.85
N PHE A 92 -10.47 34.23 -2.40
CA PHE A 92 -11.80 33.64 -2.23
C PHE A 92 -11.86 32.22 -2.79
N SER A 93 -11.36 32.01 -4.01
CA SER A 93 -11.33 30.69 -4.66
C SER A 93 -10.51 29.69 -3.85
N LEU A 94 -9.40 30.13 -3.26
CA LEU A 94 -8.58 29.29 -2.40
C LEU A 94 -9.35 28.82 -1.16
N VAL A 95 -9.98 29.75 -0.42
CA VAL A 95 -10.77 29.44 0.77
C VAL A 95 -11.95 28.53 0.41
N ALA A 96 -12.67 28.84 -0.66
CA ALA A 96 -13.79 28.03 -1.13
C ALA A 96 -13.35 26.60 -1.50
N LEU A 97 -12.24 26.44 -2.24
CA LEU A 97 -11.71 25.12 -2.58
C LEU A 97 -11.27 24.33 -1.36
N THR A 98 -10.67 24.98 -0.35
CA THR A 98 -10.34 24.29 0.91
C THR A 98 -11.60 23.80 1.63
N TYR A 99 -12.66 24.62 1.67
CA TYR A 99 -13.94 24.22 2.24
C TYR A 99 -14.56 23.02 1.51
N PHE A 100 -14.59 23.04 0.17
CA PHE A 100 -15.10 21.91 -0.61
C PHE A 100 -14.26 20.64 -0.43
N ALA A 101 -12.93 20.78 -0.37
CA ALA A 101 -12.06 19.66 -0.11
C ALA A 101 -12.33 19.03 1.27
N ASP A 102 -12.55 19.84 2.30
CA ASP A 102 -12.86 19.34 3.64
C ASP A 102 -14.25 18.69 3.72
N ARG A 103 -15.25 19.27 3.03
CA ARG A 103 -16.58 18.63 2.92
C ARG A 103 -16.52 17.29 2.20
N GLN A 104 -15.74 17.19 1.13
CA GLN A 104 -15.53 15.93 0.43
C GLN A 104 -14.84 14.89 1.32
N LYS A 105 -13.87 15.28 2.16
CA LYS A 105 -13.28 14.37 3.16
C LYS A 105 -14.33 13.86 4.14
N SER A 106 -15.19 14.74 4.66
CA SER A 106 -16.27 14.35 5.58
C SER A 106 -17.20 13.31 4.97
N VAL A 107 -17.63 13.52 3.71
CA VAL A 107 -18.45 12.56 2.95
C VAL A 107 -17.74 11.21 2.83
N VAL A 108 -16.47 11.21 2.44
CA VAL A 108 -15.70 9.97 2.23
C VAL A 108 -15.46 9.22 3.54
N PHE A 109 -15.14 9.91 4.63
CA PHE A 109 -14.97 9.26 5.94
C PHE A 109 -16.27 8.70 6.49
N ALA A 110 -17.38 9.43 6.34
CA ALA A 110 -18.70 8.93 6.70
C ALA A 110 -19.06 7.68 5.87
N ALA A 111 -18.80 7.70 4.56
CA ALA A 111 -19.02 6.56 3.67
C ALA A 111 -18.16 5.34 4.07
N ARG A 112 -16.86 5.54 4.31
CA ARG A 112 -15.94 4.50 4.80
C ARG A 112 -16.45 3.89 6.11
N LYS A 113 -16.92 4.71 7.06
CA LYS A 113 -17.49 4.25 8.34
C LYS A 113 -18.75 3.39 8.13
N VAL A 114 -19.67 3.83 7.29
CA VAL A 114 -20.90 3.09 6.95
C VAL A 114 -20.57 1.72 6.35
N ILE A 115 -19.60 1.66 5.41
CA ILE A 115 -19.15 0.40 4.80
C ILE A 115 -18.53 -0.53 5.85
N VAL A 116 -17.67 -0.01 6.74
CA VAL A 116 -17.06 -0.79 7.83
C VAL A 116 -18.12 -1.36 8.76
N LEU A 117 -19.03 -0.52 9.28
CA LEU A 117 -20.08 -0.95 10.20
C LEU A 117 -20.99 -2.00 9.57
N ARG A 118 -21.37 -1.79 8.31
CA ARG A 118 -22.17 -2.75 7.54
C ARG A 118 -21.47 -4.11 7.44
N ARG A 119 -20.18 -4.11 7.09
CA ARG A 119 -19.36 -5.31 6.98
C ARG A 119 -19.24 -6.04 8.31
N MET A 120 -19.04 -5.31 9.41
CA MET A 120 -18.97 -5.90 10.73
C MET A 120 -20.30 -6.55 11.15
N LEU A 121 -21.43 -5.93 10.79
CA LEU A 121 -22.78 -6.42 11.09
C LEU A 121 -23.27 -7.56 10.18
N GLY A 122 -22.58 -7.82 9.07
CA GLY A 122 -22.98 -8.85 8.12
C GLY A 122 -24.26 -8.55 7.34
N LEU A 123 -24.58 -7.28 7.14
CA LEU A 123 -25.82 -6.87 6.48
C LEU A 123 -25.72 -7.08 4.96
N SER A 124 -26.60 -7.91 4.38
CA SER A 124 -26.66 -8.16 2.93
C SER A 124 -27.14 -6.94 2.14
N TYR A 125 -27.01 -6.99 0.81
CA TYR A 125 -27.69 -6.08 -0.11
C TYR A 125 -29.19 -6.42 -0.22
N GLY A 126 -29.94 -6.26 0.87
CA GLY A 126 -31.40 -6.25 0.83
C GLY A 126 -31.94 -4.92 0.30
N ALA A 127 -33.23 -4.87 -0.07
CA ALA A 127 -33.95 -3.79 -0.76
C ALA A 127 -34.02 -2.40 -0.07
N ILE A 128 -33.04 -2.06 0.75
CA ILE A 128 -32.80 -0.70 1.21
C ILE A 128 -32.10 0.01 0.04
N GLN A 129 -32.90 0.71 -0.77
CA GLN A 129 -32.40 1.76 -1.64
C GLN A 129 -31.72 2.82 -0.76
N LEU A 130 -30.43 2.64 -0.51
CA LEU A 130 -29.57 3.78 -0.25
C LEU A 130 -29.57 4.58 -1.56
N VAL A 131 -29.75 5.90 -1.46
CA VAL A 131 -29.62 6.85 -2.57
C VAL A 131 -28.15 6.94 -2.99
N LEU A 132 -27.57 5.81 -3.39
CA LEU A 132 -26.22 5.69 -3.92
C LEU A 132 -26.37 5.42 -5.42
N PRO A 133 -25.75 6.23 -6.30
CA PRO A 133 -25.90 6.05 -7.74
C PRO A 133 -25.38 4.68 -8.22
N ASN A 134 -26.01 4.16 -9.27
CA ASN A 134 -25.95 2.78 -9.80
C ASN A 134 -24.55 2.20 -10.15
N TRP A 135 -23.46 2.94 -10.02
CA TRP A 135 -22.09 2.48 -10.34
C TRP A 135 -21.32 1.93 -9.14
N ARG A 136 -21.95 1.74 -7.97
CA ARG A 136 -21.25 1.41 -6.71
C ARG A 136 -21.61 0.02 -6.14
N ILE A 137 -21.33 -1.03 -6.91
CA ILE A 137 -21.29 -2.44 -6.45
C ILE A 137 -19.87 -2.81 -5.97
N GLU A 138 -18.83 -2.08 -6.41
CA GLU A 138 -17.43 -2.33 -6.01
C GLU A 138 -17.05 -1.77 -4.62
N GLY A 139 -17.89 -0.90 -4.02
CA GLY A 139 -17.68 -0.33 -2.68
C GLY A 139 -18.29 -1.12 -1.53
N ALA A 140 -18.75 -2.35 -1.79
CA ALA A 140 -19.48 -3.19 -0.86
C ALA A 140 -18.71 -3.59 0.39
N ASP A 141 -17.49 -4.05 0.15
CA ASP A 141 -16.72 -4.80 1.12
C ASP A 141 -15.40 -4.10 1.45
N GLU A 142 -15.03 -3.09 0.66
CA GLU A 142 -13.77 -2.37 0.72
C GLU A 142 -13.99 -0.88 0.97
N PRO A 143 -13.85 -0.38 2.23
CA PRO A 143 -14.06 1.03 2.51
C PRO A 143 -13.09 1.92 1.71
N PHE A 144 -11.86 1.45 1.46
CA PHE A 144 -10.84 2.16 0.69
C PHE A 144 -11.12 2.22 -0.82
N ALA A 145 -12.19 1.58 -1.33
CA ALA A 145 -12.65 1.81 -2.69
C ALA A 145 -13.24 3.23 -2.85
N VAL A 146 -13.79 3.80 -1.77
CA VAL A 146 -14.25 5.19 -1.74
C VAL A 146 -13.04 6.10 -1.57
N ARG A 147 -12.63 6.76 -2.65
CA ARG A 147 -11.46 7.66 -2.69
C ARG A 147 -11.85 9.08 -2.32
N LEU A 148 -10.90 9.82 -1.72
CA LEU A 148 -11.04 11.27 -1.55
C LEU A 148 -11.22 11.98 -2.90
N PHE A 149 -10.46 11.54 -3.90
CA PHE A 149 -10.51 12.06 -5.26
C PHE A 149 -10.73 10.92 -6.28
N PRO A 150 -11.97 10.71 -6.76
CA PRO A 150 -12.27 9.65 -7.72
C PRO A 150 -11.81 9.99 -9.15
N GLY A 151 -11.66 11.27 -9.48
CA GLY A 151 -11.15 11.73 -10.78
C GLY A 151 -11.66 13.11 -11.16
N TRP A 152 -11.05 13.71 -12.19
CA TRP A 152 -11.41 15.04 -12.67
C TRP A 152 -12.79 15.12 -13.33
N ASN A 153 -13.34 14.00 -13.82
CA ASN A 153 -14.63 13.95 -14.49
C ASN A 153 -15.75 13.50 -13.54
N THR A 154 -15.76 13.99 -12.30
CA THR A 154 -16.73 13.58 -11.27
C THR A 154 -17.36 14.80 -10.61
N TYR A 155 -18.50 14.62 -9.94
CA TYR A 155 -19.19 15.73 -9.26
C TYR A 155 -18.31 16.42 -8.20
N VAL A 156 -17.31 15.71 -7.67
CA VAL A 156 -16.34 16.21 -6.68
C VAL A 156 -15.53 17.39 -7.24
N THR A 157 -15.31 17.47 -8.55
CA THR A 157 -14.52 18.55 -9.18
C THR A 157 -15.35 19.71 -9.69
N TYR A 158 -16.68 19.66 -9.60
CA TYR A 158 -17.55 20.75 -10.06
C TYR A 158 -17.26 22.09 -9.37
N PRO A 159 -17.02 22.14 -8.04
CA PRO A 159 -16.63 23.39 -7.40
C PRO A 159 -15.32 23.97 -7.96
N TYR A 160 -14.36 23.11 -8.31
CA TYR A 160 -13.12 23.54 -8.96
C TYR A 160 -13.39 24.17 -10.32
N TYR A 161 -14.19 23.53 -11.18
CA TYR A 161 -14.50 24.11 -12.48
C TYR A 161 -15.30 25.41 -12.39
N ALA A 162 -16.24 25.49 -11.45
CA ALA A 162 -17.00 26.71 -11.18
C ALA A 162 -16.07 27.87 -10.78
N LEU A 163 -15.19 27.65 -9.80
CA LEU A 163 -14.28 28.68 -9.29
C LEU A 163 -13.17 29.05 -10.29
N ALA A 164 -12.67 28.07 -11.05
CA ALA A 164 -11.73 28.30 -12.14
C ALA A 164 -12.37 29.14 -13.26
N GLY A 165 -13.66 28.91 -13.55
CA GLY A 165 -14.45 29.73 -14.47
C GLY A 165 -14.53 31.20 -14.04
N ILE A 166 -14.86 31.48 -12.77
CA ILE A 166 -14.88 32.85 -12.23
C ILE A 166 -13.52 33.51 -12.40
N SER A 167 -12.46 32.78 -12.03
CA SER A 167 -11.09 33.28 -12.10
C SER A 167 -10.69 33.56 -13.57
N SER A 168 -11.17 32.77 -14.53
CA SER A 168 -10.87 32.98 -15.96
C SER A 168 -11.52 34.22 -16.56
N ALA A 169 -12.68 34.64 -16.06
CA ALA A 169 -13.38 35.83 -16.55
C ALA A 169 -12.65 37.14 -16.21
N VAL A 170 -11.73 37.10 -15.25
CA VAL A 170 -11.09 38.28 -14.66
C VAL A 170 -9.67 38.52 -15.22
N ILE A 171 -9.10 37.58 -15.98
CA ILE A 171 -7.65 37.51 -16.21
C ILE A 171 -7.31 37.35 -17.69
N PHE A 172 -6.17 37.91 -18.14
CA PHE A 172 -5.57 37.57 -19.44
C PHE A 172 -5.41 36.05 -19.61
N PHE A 173 -5.56 35.56 -20.84
CA PHE A 173 -5.57 34.13 -21.16
C PHE A 173 -4.40 33.32 -20.54
N LEU A 174 -3.17 33.85 -20.57
CA LEU A 174 -1.99 33.11 -20.10
C LEU A 174 -1.89 33.05 -18.56
N LEU A 175 -2.21 34.14 -17.86
CA LEU A 175 -2.23 34.18 -16.40
C LEU A 175 -3.42 33.37 -15.84
N THR A 176 -4.53 33.31 -16.58
CA THR A 176 -5.68 32.45 -16.28
C THR A 176 -5.28 30.98 -16.22
N VAL A 177 -4.58 30.49 -17.24
CA VAL A 177 -4.17 29.09 -17.32
C VAL A 177 -3.24 28.74 -16.15
N LEU A 178 -2.29 29.60 -15.81
CA LEU A 178 -1.40 29.39 -14.66
C LEU A 178 -2.16 29.38 -13.34
N CYS A 179 -3.11 30.31 -13.15
CA CYS A 179 -3.95 30.35 -11.95
C CYS A 179 -4.82 29.08 -11.83
N ALA A 180 -5.46 28.66 -12.93
CA ALA A 180 -6.28 27.46 -12.96
C ALA A 180 -5.49 26.18 -12.64
N LEU A 181 -4.25 26.07 -13.15
CA LEU A 181 -3.33 24.98 -12.83
C LEU A 181 -2.88 25.01 -11.36
N PHE A 182 -2.64 26.20 -10.81
CA PHE A 182 -2.29 26.38 -9.41
C PHE A 182 -3.44 26.00 -8.47
N LEU A 183 -4.66 26.46 -8.75
CA LEU A 183 -5.87 26.07 -8.01
C LEU A 183 -6.14 24.56 -8.13
N ALA A 184 -5.94 23.97 -9.32
CA ALA A 184 -6.05 22.52 -9.52
C ALA A 184 -5.05 21.76 -8.65
N TYR A 185 -3.81 22.24 -8.60
CA TYR A 185 -2.77 21.64 -7.77
C TYR A 185 -3.13 21.70 -6.28
N ILE A 186 -3.59 22.86 -5.78
CA ILE A 186 -4.00 23.02 -4.38
C ILE A 186 -5.19 22.10 -4.07
N TYR A 187 -6.22 22.12 -4.91
CA TYR A 187 -7.40 21.29 -4.72
C TYR A 187 -7.04 19.80 -4.70
N ARG A 188 -6.19 19.37 -5.64
CA ARG A 188 -5.72 17.99 -5.71
C ARG A 188 -4.88 17.61 -4.50
N LYS A 189 -4.03 18.51 -4.01
CA LYS A 189 -3.21 18.30 -2.81
C LYS A 189 -4.08 18.19 -1.56
N ALA A 190 -5.16 18.96 -1.47
CA ALA A 190 -6.11 18.89 -0.35
C ALA A 190 -6.89 17.56 -0.31
N LEU A 191 -7.02 16.86 -1.44
CA LEU A 191 -7.72 15.58 -1.58
C LEU A 191 -6.76 14.38 -1.75
N LEU A 192 -5.52 14.49 -1.27
CA LEU A 192 -4.62 13.34 -1.16
C LEU A 192 -5.07 12.44 0.00
N ASP A 193 -5.21 11.16 -0.30
CA ASP A 193 -5.48 10.10 0.68
C ASP A 193 -4.25 9.87 1.60
N ILE A 194 -4.42 9.22 2.77
CA ILE A 194 -3.42 9.21 3.85
C ILE A 194 -2.04 8.72 3.38
N HIS A 195 -2.03 7.68 2.55
CA HIS A 195 -0.80 7.09 2.02
C HIS A 195 -0.52 7.53 0.57
N GLU A 196 -1.31 8.45 0.05
CA GLU A 196 -1.15 9.02 -1.27
C GLU A 196 -0.19 10.20 -1.22
N SER A 197 0.77 10.24 -2.15
CA SER A 197 1.68 11.38 -2.31
C SER A 197 1.81 11.76 -3.77
N ILE A 198 2.18 13.01 -4.04
CA ILE A 198 2.44 13.50 -5.40
C ILE A 198 3.50 12.63 -6.10
N ILE A 199 4.52 12.19 -5.37
CA ILE A 199 5.55 11.29 -5.88
C ILE A 199 4.96 9.93 -6.25
N LEU A 200 4.07 9.37 -5.42
CA LEU A 200 3.38 8.12 -5.74
C LEU A 200 2.52 8.25 -7.01
N LEU A 201 1.81 9.37 -7.16
CA LEU A 201 1.03 9.65 -8.38
C LEU A 201 1.92 9.73 -9.62
N LEU A 202 3.09 10.37 -9.52
CA LEU A 202 4.08 10.41 -10.59
C LEU A 202 4.55 9.00 -10.96
N ILE A 203 4.84 8.16 -9.96
CA ILE A 203 5.25 6.76 -10.17
C ILE A 203 4.14 5.96 -10.86
N GLN A 204 2.88 6.14 -10.45
CA GLN A 204 1.74 5.46 -11.07
C GLN A 204 1.52 5.90 -12.52
N ASN A 205 1.63 7.21 -12.81
CA ASN A 205 1.60 7.74 -14.17
C ASN A 205 2.73 7.17 -15.01
N MET A 206 3.96 7.14 -14.47
CA MET A 206 5.12 6.55 -15.14
C MET A 206 4.94 5.04 -15.39
N ALA A 207 4.39 4.30 -14.43
CA ALA A 207 4.08 2.88 -14.59
C ALA A 207 3.07 2.64 -15.72
N ARG A 208 2.02 3.47 -15.81
CA ARG A 208 1.05 3.45 -16.92
C ARG A 208 1.73 3.74 -18.26
N PHE A 209 2.58 4.76 -18.32
CA PHE A 209 3.34 5.12 -19.53
C PHE A 209 4.22 3.97 -20.03
N ILE A 210 4.95 3.29 -19.14
CA ILE A 210 5.81 2.15 -19.51
C ILE A 210 5.06 0.82 -19.65
N ARG A 211 3.72 0.83 -19.56
CA ARG A 211 2.81 -0.33 -19.62
C ARG A 211 3.17 -1.42 -18.60
N LEU A 212 3.38 -1.02 -17.35
CA LEU A 212 3.54 -1.92 -16.20
C LEU A 212 2.26 -1.87 -15.36
N LYS A 213 1.58 -3.02 -15.21
CA LYS A 213 0.37 -3.12 -14.39
C LYS A 213 0.74 -3.15 -12.90
N LEU A 214 0.29 -2.11 -12.17
CA LEU A 214 0.32 -2.04 -10.72
C LEU A 214 -1.05 -2.37 -10.13
N VAL A 215 -1.10 -2.67 -8.84
CA VAL A 215 -2.36 -2.81 -8.11
C VAL A 215 -3.17 -1.52 -8.17
N THR A 216 -4.49 -1.65 -8.31
CA THR A 216 -5.42 -0.53 -8.47
C THR A 216 -5.60 0.28 -7.18
N ASN A 217 -5.67 -0.41 -6.02
CA ASN A 217 -5.92 0.19 -4.71
C ASN A 217 -4.73 0.01 -3.76
N PHE A 218 -3.80 0.97 -3.78
CA PHE A 218 -2.61 0.94 -2.92
C PHE A 218 -2.96 1.03 -1.43
N GLU A 219 -3.93 1.86 -1.07
CA GLU A 219 -4.35 2.04 0.33
C GLU A 219 -4.89 0.74 0.91
N TYR A 220 -5.71 0.02 0.15
CA TYR A 220 -6.22 -1.27 0.58
C TYR A 220 -5.08 -2.27 0.83
N ILE A 221 -4.08 -2.33 -0.04
CA ILE A 221 -2.91 -3.21 0.15
C ILE A 221 -2.11 -2.81 1.40
N ILE A 222 -1.89 -1.51 1.60
CA ILE A 222 -1.22 -0.98 2.80
C ILE A 222 -2.00 -1.34 4.06
N TYR A 223 -3.32 -1.17 4.05
CA TYR A 223 -4.19 -1.57 5.15
C TYR A 223 -4.09 -3.07 5.45
N ARG A 224 -4.13 -3.93 4.43
CA ARG A 224 -4.00 -5.40 4.58
C ARG A 224 -2.63 -5.80 5.12
N ALA A 225 -1.57 -5.12 4.66
CA ALA A 225 -0.22 -5.30 5.18
C ALA A 225 -0.13 -4.94 6.67
N THR A 226 -0.69 -3.80 7.07
CA THR A 226 -0.74 -3.38 8.47
C THR A 226 -1.58 -4.34 9.34
N LEU A 227 -2.70 -4.85 8.82
CA LEU A 227 -3.51 -5.84 9.53
C LEU A 227 -2.71 -7.13 9.77
N ALA A 228 -2.01 -7.62 8.74
CA ALA A 228 -1.19 -8.83 8.87
C ALA A 228 -0.03 -8.65 9.87
N ARG A 229 0.48 -7.42 10.03
CA ARG A 229 1.43 -7.07 11.08
C ARG A 229 0.82 -7.19 12.48
N TYR A 230 -0.40 -6.66 12.67
CA TYR A 230 -1.11 -6.75 13.94
C TYR A 230 -1.47 -8.20 14.33
N GLU A 231 -1.60 -9.11 13.37
CA GLU A 231 -1.80 -10.53 13.65
C GLU A 231 -0.63 -11.14 14.43
N PHE A 232 0.61 -10.71 14.21
CA PHE A 232 1.75 -11.17 15.01
C PHE A 232 1.63 -10.75 16.47
N VAL A 233 1.17 -9.52 16.70
CA VAL A 233 0.92 -8.98 18.05
C VAL A 233 -0.21 -9.76 18.72
N ARG A 234 -1.32 -9.99 18.00
CA ARG A 234 -2.48 -10.77 18.49
C ARG A 234 -2.09 -12.18 18.90
N LEU A 235 -1.26 -12.84 18.09
CA LEU A 235 -0.78 -14.20 18.31
C LEU A 235 0.44 -14.29 19.23
N LYS A 236 0.96 -13.15 19.70
CA LYS A 236 2.16 -13.04 20.56
C LYS A 236 3.38 -13.76 19.98
N ILE A 237 3.59 -13.61 18.67
CA ILE A 237 4.73 -14.21 17.98
C ILE A 237 5.95 -13.29 18.15
N ASP A 238 7.03 -13.81 18.73
CA ASP A 238 8.33 -13.15 18.77
C ASP A 238 9.03 -13.30 17.41
N LEU A 239 9.26 -12.15 16.77
CA LEU A 239 9.89 -12.07 15.46
C LEU A 239 11.38 -11.74 15.54
N THR A 240 11.98 -11.70 16.73
CA THR A 240 13.36 -11.23 16.93
C THR A 240 14.37 -12.04 16.14
N ASN A 241 14.33 -13.37 16.26
CA ASN A 241 15.25 -14.27 15.53
C ASN A 241 14.97 -14.23 14.02
N LEU A 242 13.69 -14.27 13.61
CA LEU A 242 13.28 -14.15 12.21
C LEU A 242 13.81 -12.86 11.56
N LYS A 243 13.67 -11.71 12.22
CA LYS A 243 14.14 -10.42 11.71
C LYS A 243 15.66 -10.38 11.59
N LYS A 244 16.40 -10.86 12.60
CA LYS A 244 17.87 -10.90 12.58
C LYS A 244 18.39 -11.75 11.42
N ILE A 245 17.85 -12.96 11.27
CA ILE A 245 18.27 -13.88 10.22
C ILE A 245 17.85 -13.39 8.84
N LEU A 246 16.65 -12.80 8.71
CA LEU A 246 16.19 -12.17 7.48
C LEU A 246 17.15 -11.08 7.00
N VAL A 247 17.54 -10.16 7.88
CA VAL A 247 18.50 -9.11 7.56
C VAL A 247 19.86 -9.71 7.20
N PHE A 248 20.32 -10.74 7.92
CA PHE A 248 21.60 -11.38 7.64
C PHE A 248 21.66 -12.06 6.27
N ILE A 249 20.60 -12.79 5.89
CA ILE A 249 20.54 -13.58 4.66
C ILE A 249 20.22 -12.69 3.45
N GLU A 250 19.22 -11.82 3.54
CA GLU A 250 18.70 -11.10 2.38
C GLU A 250 19.31 -9.69 2.18
N ASP A 251 19.63 -8.97 3.26
CA ASP A 251 20.10 -7.57 3.15
C ASP A 251 20.86 -7.09 4.40
N ARG A 252 22.15 -7.43 4.50
CA ARG A 252 23.01 -7.07 5.66
C ARG A 252 23.10 -5.56 5.90
N THR A 253 22.78 -4.73 4.91
CA THR A 253 22.80 -3.26 5.01
C THR A 253 21.43 -2.66 5.26
N PHE A 254 20.41 -3.47 5.55
CA PHE A 254 19.00 -3.04 5.59
C PHE A 254 18.74 -1.78 6.42
N PHE A 255 19.36 -1.68 7.60
CA PHE A 255 19.18 -0.55 8.51
C PHE A 255 19.98 0.70 8.11
N THR A 256 20.99 0.58 7.25
CA THR A 256 21.85 1.71 6.87
C THR A 256 21.39 2.43 5.60
N HIS A 257 20.53 1.80 4.78
CA HIS A 257 20.06 2.41 3.54
C HIS A 257 18.57 2.77 3.57
N HIS A 258 18.17 3.78 2.78
CA HIS A 258 16.80 4.28 2.73
C HIS A 258 15.94 3.56 1.66
N GLY A 259 15.95 2.23 1.66
CA GLY A 259 15.22 1.39 0.69
C GLY A 259 16.00 1.02 -0.59
N LEU A 260 17.06 1.77 -0.93
CA LEU A 260 18.01 1.43 -1.99
C LEU A 260 19.44 1.36 -1.42
N SER A 261 20.11 0.21 -1.54
CA SER A 261 21.52 0.09 -1.18
C SER A 261 22.38 0.61 -2.34
N ALA A 262 23.24 1.61 -2.10
CA ALA A 262 24.12 2.19 -3.11
C ALA A 262 25.04 1.14 -3.77
N ARG A 263 25.56 0.20 -2.97
CA ARG A 263 26.34 -0.94 -3.46
C ARG A 263 25.51 -1.87 -4.34
N ALA A 264 24.25 -2.09 -3.98
CA ALA A 264 23.34 -2.92 -4.75
C ALA A 264 22.92 -2.26 -6.08
N PHE A 265 22.72 -0.93 -6.07
CA PHE A 265 22.48 -0.13 -7.27
C PHE A 265 23.68 -0.14 -8.23
N LEU A 266 24.90 0.12 -7.73
CA LEU A 266 26.11 0.11 -8.54
C LEU A 266 26.39 -1.27 -9.15
N ARG A 267 26.19 -2.35 -8.36
CA ARG A 267 26.31 -3.74 -8.86
C ARG A 267 25.25 -4.10 -9.89
N ALA A 268 24.01 -3.63 -9.71
CA ALA A 268 22.95 -3.82 -10.69
C ALA A 268 23.24 -3.07 -12.00
N LEU A 269 23.78 -1.85 -11.91
CA LEU A 269 24.19 -1.05 -13.07
C LEU A 269 25.34 -1.72 -13.83
N LEU A 270 26.37 -2.19 -13.12
CA LEU A 270 27.50 -2.94 -13.70
C LEU A 270 27.08 -4.30 -14.30
N GLY A 271 26.08 -4.95 -13.68
CA GLY A 271 25.47 -6.19 -14.17
C GLY A 271 24.50 -6.00 -15.35
N LEU A 272 24.12 -4.76 -15.68
CA LEU A 272 23.42 -4.44 -16.93
C LEU A 272 24.42 -4.27 -18.09
N VAL A 273 25.63 -3.78 -17.81
CA VAL A 273 26.72 -3.61 -18.80
C VAL A 273 27.40 -4.93 -19.12
N LYS A 274 27.54 -5.84 -18.16
CA LYS A 274 27.99 -7.22 -18.41
C LYS A 274 26.76 -8.12 -18.43
N LEU A 275 26.47 -8.78 -19.55
CA LEU A 275 25.32 -9.67 -19.80
C LEU A 275 25.28 -10.95 -18.91
N LYS A 276 25.84 -10.92 -17.69
CA LYS A 276 25.73 -11.98 -16.68
C LYS A 276 24.78 -11.53 -15.58
N ARG A 277 23.62 -12.18 -15.50
CA ARG A 277 22.72 -12.17 -14.34
C ARG A 277 23.48 -12.67 -13.10
N ARG A 278 24.11 -11.76 -12.35
CA ARG A 278 24.47 -12.02 -10.96
C ARG A 278 23.28 -11.62 -10.09
N SER A 279 22.48 -12.64 -9.80
CA SER A 279 21.40 -12.64 -8.81
C SER A 279 21.90 -12.10 -7.45
N GLY A 280 21.06 -11.33 -6.75
CA GLY A 280 21.28 -10.98 -5.33
C GLY A 280 21.37 -9.49 -4.97
N GLY A 281 21.16 -8.55 -5.91
CA GLY A 281 21.25 -7.11 -5.64
C GLY A 281 19.97 -6.39 -5.22
N SER A 282 18.91 -7.08 -4.79
CA SER A 282 17.65 -6.40 -4.42
C SER A 282 17.52 -6.28 -2.90
N THR A 283 17.25 -5.08 -2.41
CA THR A 283 17.02 -4.84 -0.97
C THR A 283 15.71 -5.46 -0.51
N ILE A 284 15.57 -5.74 0.79
CA ILE A 284 14.30 -6.27 1.35
C ILE A 284 13.13 -5.35 0.99
N THR A 285 13.29 -4.03 1.08
CA THR A 285 12.25 -3.05 0.72
C THR A 285 11.84 -3.16 -0.75
N GLN A 286 12.78 -3.39 -1.68
CA GLN A 286 12.46 -3.61 -3.10
C GLN A 286 11.69 -4.91 -3.32
N GLN A 287 12.10 -5.98 -2.66
CA GLN A 287 11.41 -7.26 -2.72
C GLN A 287 9.99 -7.15 -2.15
N LEU A 288 9.81 -6.36 -1.08
CA LEU A 288 8.54 -6.08 -0.44
C LEU A 288 7.58 -5.34 -1.38
N VAL A 289 7.97 -4.17 -1.90
CA VAL A 289 7.09 -3.37 -2.77
C VAL A 289 6.75 -4.09 -4.06
N ARG A 290 7.67 -4.93 -4.58
CA ARG A 290 7.40 -5.82 -5.70
C ARG A 290 6.27 -6.78 -5.37
N THR A 291 6.33 -7.43 -4.22
CA THR A 291 5.34 -8.43 -3.77
C THR A 291 3.97 -7.79 -3.53
N LEU A 292 3.95 -6.57 -2.99
CA LEU A 292 2.70 -5.88 -2.65
C LEU A 292 2.01 -5.21 -3.84
N PHE A 293 2.76 -4.58 -4.75
CA PHE A 293 2.18 -3.61 -5.70
C PHE A 293 2.33 -3.97 -7.18
N VAL A 294 3.13 -4.97 -7.55
CA VAL A 294 3.39 -5.32 -8.96
C VAL A 294 2.64 -6.60 -9.35
N HIS A 295 1.81 -6.54 -10.39
CA HIS A 295 1.00 -7.68 -10.83
C HIS A 295 1.75 -8.60 -11.81
N GLU A 296 2.43 -8.02 -12.81
CA GLU A 296 3.12 -8.78 -13.86
C GLU A 296 4.66 -8.65 -13.75
N PRO A 297 5.38 -9.72 -13.34
CA PRO A 297 6.83 -9.63 -13.14
C PRO A 297 7.67 -9.74 -14.42
N THR A 298 7.06 -9.86 -15.61
CA THR A 298 7.72 -10.27 -16.86
C THR A 298 8.68 -9.22 -17.46
N LYS A 299 8.50 -7.93 -17.19
CA LYS A 299 9.33 -6.83 -17.74
C LYS A 299 10.43 -6.39 -16.76
N LEU A 300 11.46 -7.22 -16.58
CA LEU A 300 12.47 -7.10 -15.50
C LEU A 300 13.02 -5.67 -15.29
N ILE A 301 13.46 -4.99 -16.36
CA ILE A 301 14.09 -3.67 -16.27
C ILE A 301 13.07 -2.59 -15.88
N ARG A 302 11.94 -2.52 -16.60
CA ARG A 302 10.86 -1.54 -16.33
C ARG A 302 10.32 -1.71 -14.91
N ARG A 303 10.12 -2.96 -14.50
CA ARG A 303 9.73 -3.33 -13.15
C ARG A 303 10.74 -2.84 -12.12
N LYS A 304 12.04 -3.03 -12.37
CA LYS A 304 13.10 -2.65 -11.43
C LYS A 304 13.15 -1.15 -11.18
N ILE A 305 12.92 -0.33 -12.21
CA ILE A 305 12.83 1.12 -12.07
C ILE A 305 11.68 1.49 -11.12
N ILE A 306 10.49 0.93 -11.34
CA ILE A 306 9.31 1.19 -10.50
C ILE A 306 9.51 0.67 -9.07
N GLU A 307 10.14 -0.51 -8.88
CA GLU A 307 10.50 -1.02 -7.55
C GLU A 307 11.39 -0.05 -6.77
N ILE A 308 12.37 0.59 -7.42
CA ILE A 308 13.27 1.55 -6.76
C ILE A 308 12.47 2.72 -6.22
N PHE A 309 11.65 3.36 -7.06
CA PHE A 309 10.87 4.52 -6.66
C PHE A 309 9.80 4.17 -5.61
N LEU A 310 9.11 3.03 -5.77
CA LEU A 310 8.17 2.54 -4.77
C LEU A 310 8.85 2.23 -3.44
N ALA A 311 10.05 1.65 -3.44
CA ALA A 311 10.80 1.36 -2.22
C ALA A 311 11.17 2.64 -1.46
N LEU A 312 11.55 3.72 -2.17
CA LEU A 312 11.82 5.03 -1.56
C LEU A 312 10.56 5.62 -0.91
N CYS A 313 9.41 5.55 -1.61
CA CYS A 313 8.13 5.98 -1.06
C CYS A 313 7.72 5.15 0.17
N PHE A 314 7.81 3.82 0.08
CA PHE A 314 7.43 2.91 1.16
C PHE A 314 8.28 3.11 2.42
N ASN A 315 9.57 3.41 2.25
CA ASN A 315 10.48 3.68 3.36
C ASN A 315 10.18 4.99 4.11
N ARG A 316 9.39 5.91 3.53
CA ARG A 316 8.90 7.11 4.23
C ARG A 316 7.61 6.86 5.02
N VAL A 317 6.85 5.83 4.64
CA VAL A 317 5.56 5.49 5.26
C VAL A 317 5.74 4.52 6.42
N PHE A 318 6.61 3.52 6.26
CA PHE A 318 6.83 2.47 7.26
C PHE A 318 8.25 2.49 7.81
N THR A 319 8.38 2.33 9.12
CA THR A 319 9.66 2.14 9.79
C THR A 319 10.34 0.85 9.35
N LYS A 320 11.66 0.74 9.57
CA LYS A 320 12.42 -0.46 9.21
C LYS A 320 11.91 -1.73 9.89
N SER A 321 11.50 -1.64 11.15
CA SER A 321 10.93 -2.79 11.86
C SER A 321 9.60 -3.23 11.23
N GLU A 322 8.69 -2.28 10.94
CA GLU A 322 7.40 -2.58 10.30
C GLU A 322 7.58 -3.17 8.91
N GLN A 323 8.55 -2.69 8.13
CA GLN A 323 8.87 -3.26 6.83
C GLN A 323 9.25 -4.74 6.93
N LEU A 324 10.05 -5.14 7.93
CA LEU A 324 10.41 -6.55 8.15
C LEU A 324 9.20 -7.39 8.55
N GLU A 325 8.32 -6.86 9.40
CA GLU A 325 7.09 -7.56 9.80
C GLU A 325 6.15 -7.77 8.61
N ILE A 326 5.88 -6.72 7.84
CA ILE A 326 5.05 -6.80 6.65
C ILE A 326 5.68 -7.75 5.62
N TYR A 327 7.02 -7.74 5.49
CA TYR A 327 7.73 -8.69 4.64
C TYR A 327 7.49 -10.13 5.07
N LEU A 328 7.70 -10.46 6.34
CA LEU A 328 7.43 -11.79 6.89
C LEU A 328 5.97 -12.20 6.75
N ALA A 329 5.02 -11.25 6.78
CA ALA A 329 3.60 -11.51 6.61
C ALA A 329 3.18 -11.78 5.15
N SER A 330 3.92 -11.26 4.18
CA SER A 330 3.52 -11.24 2.76
C SER A 330 4.37 -12.13 1.86
N VAL A 331 5.62 -12.40 2.25
CA VAL A 331 6.57 -13.17 1.44
C VAL A 331 6.15 -14.64 1.31
N LYS A 332 6.52 -15.25 0.20
CA LYS A 332 6.23 -16.65 -0.10
C LYS A 332 7.33 -17.55 0.44
N PHE A 333 6.97 -18.48 1.31
CA PHE A 333 7.89 -19.46 1.91
C PHE A 333 7.90 -20.80 1.15
N ASP A 334 6.82 -21.14 0.45
CA ASP A 334 6.74 -22.30 -0.44
C ASP A 334 5.61 -22.13 -1.47
N ARG A 335 5.41 -23.08 -2.38
CA ARG A 335 4.32 -23.07 -3.37
C ARG A 335 2.96 -22.93 -2.66
N GLY A 336 2.30 -21.80 -2.88
CA GLY A 336 1.00 -21.48 -2.25
C GLY A 336 1.07 -21.02 -0.80
N VAL A 337 2.25 -21.01 -0.17
CA VAL A 337 2.41 -20.68 1.26
C VAL A 337 2.91 -19.23 1.40
N LEU A 338 1.98 -18.32 1.67
CA LEU A 338 2.22 -16.88 1.81
C LEU A 338 2.18 -16.45 3.28
N GLY A 339 3.25 -15.84 3.76
CA GLY A 339 3.38 -15.34 5.12
C GLY A 339 3.84 -16.38 6.14
N VAL A 340 4.54 -15.91 7.17
CA VAL A 340 5.21 -16.77 8.16
C VAL A 340 4.22 -17.60 9.00
N ILE A 341 3.04 -17.06 9.33
CA ILE A 341 2.01 -17.82 10.07
C ILE A 341 1.55 -19.04 9.26
N LYS A 342 1.29 -18.86 7.96
CA LYS A 342 0.92 -19.98 7.08
C LYS A 342 2.08 -20.95 6.90
N ALA A 343 3.31 -20.44 6.86
CA ALA A 343 4.51 -21.27 6.80
C ALA A 343 4.67 -22.13 8.06
N MET A 344 4.42 -21.58 9.25
CA MET A 344 4.43 -22.33 10.51
C MET A 344 3.41 -23.47 10.49
N HIS A 345 2.16 -23.20 10.09
CA HIS A 345 1.16 -24.25 9.90
C HIS A 345 1.58 -25.29 8.85
N HIS A 346 2.16 -24.86 7.73
CA HIS A 346 2.59 -25.76 6.67
C HIS A 346 3.70 -26.70 7.15
N PHE A 347 4.75 -26.18 7.80
CA PHE A 347 5.92 -26.98 8.19
C PHE A 347 5.73 -27.71 9.52
N TRP A 348 5.00 -27.15 10.48
CA TRP A 348 4.89 -27.67 11.85
C TRP A 348 3.46 -27.96 12.33
N GLY A 349 2.44 -27.73 11.50
CA GLY A 349 1.03 -27.99 11.85
C GLY A 349 0.39 -26.94 12.77
N GLY A 350 1.17 -26.04 13.36
CA GLY A 350 0.69 -25.01 14.28
C GLY A 350 1.59 -23.78 14.33
N ILE A 351 1.14 -22.76 15.07
CA ILE A 351 1.89 -21.52 15.29
C ILE A 351 2.90 -21.75 16.42
N ILE A 352 4.13 -21.28 16.21
CA ILE A 352 5.19 -21.29 17.22
C ILE A 352 5.36 -19.85 17.71
N PRO A 353 4.93 -19.51 18.94
CA PRO A 353 5.02 -18.14 19.45
C PRO A 353 6.46 -17.64 19.59
N ASN A 354 7.40 -18.50 19.97
CA ASN A 354 8.81 -18.12 20.10
C ASN A 354 9.68 -19.06 19.26
N PRO A 355 9.86 -18.78 17.96
CA PRO A 355 10.65 -19.64 17.08
C PRO A 355 12.13 -19.61 17.46
N SER A 356 12.73 -20.79 17.58
CA SER A 356 14.17 -20.95 17.82
C SER A 356 15.00 -20.32 16.69
N THR A 357 16.30 -20.14 16.91
CA THR A 357 17.23 -19.67 15.88
C THR A 357 17.20 -20.59 14.66
N SER A 358 17.15 -21.91 14.87
CA SER A 358 17.11 -22.92 13.80
C SER A 358 15.79 -22.92 13.04
N GLN A 359 14.65 -22.79 13.75
CA GLN A 359 13.33 -22.64 13.10
C GLN A 359 13.25 -21.36 12.29
N SER A 360 13.78 -20.27 12.83
CA SER A 360 13.85 -18.99 12.13
C SER A 360 14.75 -19.08 10.90
N PHE A 361 15.93 -19.71 11.02
CA PHE A 361 16.84 -19.94 9.90
C PHE A 361 16.19 -20.78 8.81
N PHE A 362 15.58 -21.90 9.19
CA PHE A 362 14.84 -22.75 8.30
C PHE A 362 13.82 -21.92 7.50
N LEU A 363 12.94 -21.17 8.15
CA LEU A 363 11.94 -20.36 7.45
C LEU A 363 12.55 -19.31 6.52
N ILE A 364 13.55 -18.54 6.97
CA ILE A 364 14.12 -17.47 6.16
C ILE A 364 14.87 -18.02 4.94
N GLU A 365 15.61 -19.12 5.07
CA GLU A 365 16.31 -19.74 3.93
C GLU A 365 15.34 -20.09 2.79
N ARG A 366 14.14 -20.59 3.15
CA ARG A 366 13.11 -20.99 2.20
C ARG A 366 12.59 -19.85 1.33
N ILE A 367 12.67 -18.59 1.80
CA ILE A 367 12.28 -17.40 1.01
C ILE A 367 13.06 -17.32 -0.30
N SER A 368 14.32 -17.73 -0.23
CA SER A 368 15.28 -17.74 -1.31
C SER A 368 15.08 -18.93 -2.29
N ASN A 369 14.21 -19.88 -1.96
CA ASN A 369 14.01 -21.14 -2.69
C ASN A 369 12.57 -21.69 -2.60
N ILE A 370 11.69 -21.14 -3.44
CA ILE A 370 10.24 -21.41 -3.46
C ILE A 370 9.89 -22.71 -4.23
N TYR A 371 10.88 -23.48 -4.70
CA TYR A 371 10.63 -24.65 -5.55
C TYR A 371 10.49 -25.97 -4.78
N SER A 372 10.32 -25.92 -3.45
CA SER A 372 10.18 -27.12 -2.61
C SER A 372 11.40 -28.05 -2.65
N ARG A 373 12.55 -27.62 -3.21
CA ARG A 373 13.78 -28.43 -3.32
C ARG A 373 14.73 -28.16 -2.16
N LEU A 374 15.52 -29.15 -1.76
CA LEU A 374 16.61 -28.98 -0.79
C LEU A 374 17.89 -28.47 -1.49
N LEU A 375 18.33 -27.25 -1.18
CA LEU A 375 19.58 -26.67 -1.70
C LEU A 375 20.72 -26.81 -0.68
N THR A 376 21.11 -28.05 -0.43
CA THR A 376 22.06 -28.46 0.62
C THR A 376 23.29 -27.58 0.73
N GLU A 377 24.05 -27.38 -0.36
CA GLU A 377 25.29 -26.59 -0.34
C GLU A 377 25.05 -25.14 0.07
N LYS A 378 23.96 -24.54 -0.42
CA LYS A 378 23.59 -23.17 -0.07
C LYS A 378 23.21 -23.08 1.42
N ILE A 379 22.44 -24.04 1.92
CA ILE A 379 22.02 -24.11 3.32
C ILE A 379 23.24 -24.21 4.23
N ILE A 380 24.14 -25.17 3.97
CA ILE A 380 25.36 -25.38 4.75
C ILE A 380 26.24 -24.12 4.73
N GLN A 381 26.49 -23.54 3.54
CA GLN A 381 27.30 -22.33 3.42
C GLN A 381 26.70 -21.15 4.21
N THR A 382 25.37 -20.98 4.13
CA THR A 382 24.68 -19.88 4.83
C THR A 382 24.67 -20.11 6.34
N ALA A 383 24.51 -21.35 6.80
CA ALA A 383 24.54 -21.72 8.21
C ALA A 383 25.94 -21.50 8.80
N ASN A 384 26.99 -21.95 8.11
CA ASN A 384 28.38 -21.73 8.54
C ASN A 384 28.69 -20.23 8.64
N SER A 385 28.29 -19.42 7.65
CA SER A 385 28.47 -17.97 7.72
C SER A 385 27.67 -17.33 8.87
N ALA A 386 26.47 -17.84 9.17
CA ALA A 386 25.68 -17.38 10.31
C ALA A 386 26.39 -17.71 11.64
N MET A 387 27.02 -18.89 11.75
CA MET A 387 27.82 -19.27 12.91
C MET A 387 29.06 -18.39 13.07
N GLU A 388 29.81 -18.14 12.00
CA GLU A 388 30.97 -17.23 12.01
C GLU A 388 30.59 -15.82 12.48
N SER A 389 29.38 -15.37 12.15
CA SER A 389 28.86 -14.06 12.59
C SER A 389 28.32 -14.04 14.03
N GLY A 390 28.29 -15.20 14.72
CA GLY A 390 27.72 -15.36 16.06
C GLY A 390 26.19 -15.35 16.11
N LEU A 391 25.50 -15.44 14.96
CA LEU A 391 24.04 -15.48 14.90
C LEU A 391 23.46 -16.86 15.18
N MET A 392 24.22 -17.92 14.91
CA MET A 392 23.86 -19.31 15.23
C MET A 392 24.97 -19.95 16.06
N LYS A 393 24.58 -20.81 16.99
CA LYS A 393 25.49 -21.69 17.73
C LYS A 393 25.68 -23.00 16.99
N ILE A 394 26.73 -23.74 17.35
CA ILE A 394 26.95 -25.08 16.82
C ILE A 394 25.78 -26.00 17.17
N ASP A 395 25.23 -25.91 18.39
CA ASP A 395 24.10 -26.73 18.82
C ASP A 395 22.83 -26.49 17.98
N ASP A 396 22.66 -25.27 17.46
CA ASP A 396 21.52 -24.90 16.59
C ASP A 396 21.55 -25.72 15.27
N THR A 397 22.73 -26.14 14.80
CA THR A 397 22.87 -26.91 13.55
C THR A 397 22.24 -28.31 13.64
N HIS A 398 22.23 -28.90 14.83
CA HIS A 398 21.60 -30.20 15.05
C HIS A 398 20.07 -30.10 14.97
N GLU A 399 19.50 -29.08 15.61
CA GLU A 399 18.07 -28.78 15.48
C GLU A 399 17.72 -28.47 14.01
N LEU A 400 18.58 -27.71 13.32
CA LEU A 400 18.38 -27.36 11.91
C LEU A 400 18.35 -28.60 11.01
N HIS A 401 19.26 -29.55 11.22
CA HIS A 401 19.27 -30.83 10.50
C HIS A 401 17.96 -31.59 10.69
N LYS A 402 17.51 -31.71 11.95
CA LYS A 402 16.25 -32.38 12.29
C LYS A 402 15.05 -31.72 11.61
N LEU A 403 14.97 -30.38 11.60
CA LEU A 403 13.88 -29.66 10.93
C LEU A 403 13.80 -29.98 9.43
N TYR A 404 14.94 -30.03 8.74
CA TYR A 404 14.96 -30.40 7.33
C TYR A 404 14.67 -31.89 7.11
N TYR A 405 15.17 -32.77 7.98
CA TYR A 405 14.84 -34.20 7.94
C TYR A 405 13.33 -34.42 8.06
N ASP A 406 12.68 -33.78 9.04
CA ASP A 406 11.22 -33.85 9.24
C ASP A 406 10.46 -33.26 8.04
N ALA A 407 10.94 -32.17 7.45
CA ALA A 407 10.30 -31.57 6.28
C ALA A 407 10.40 -32.46 5.02
N VAL A 408 11.52 -33.16 4.84
CA VAL A 408 11.72 -34.09 3.70
C VAL A 408 10.91 -35.37 3.88
N THR A 409 10.94 -35.98 5.07
CA THR A 409 10.18 -37.21 5.38
C THR A 409 8.67 -37.00 5.27
N ASN A 410 8.17 -35.84 5.66
CA ASN A 410 6.76 -35.48 5.50
C ASN A 410 6.39 -35.02 4.08
N GLY A 411 7.30 -35.14 3.10
CA GLY A 411 7.05 -34.80 1.70
C GLY A 411 6.86 -33.31 1.40
N LYS A 412 7.22 -32.43 2.35
CA LYS A 412 7.10 -30.96 2.19
C LYS A 412 8.26 -30.39 1.39
N ILE A 413 9.43 -31.01 1.49
CA ILE A 413 10.64 -30.69 0.73
C ILE A 413 11.11 -31.93 -0.03
N THR A 414 11.47 -31.76 -1.29
CA THR A 414 12.06 -32.82 -2.12
C THR A 414 13.58 -32.78 -1.99
N ASP A 415 14.17 -33.88 -1.55
CA ASP A 415 15.60 -34.14 -1.63
C ASP A 415 15.89 -35.05 -2.84
N CYS A 416 16.53 -34.49 -3.87
CA CYS A 416 16.82 -35.24 -5.09
C CYS A 416 18.17 -35.98 -5.04
N ASN A 417 19.07 -35.60 -4.13
CA ASN A 417 20.50 -35.95 -4.22
C ASN A 417 21.06 -36.46 -2.88
N GLY A 418 20.26 -36.95 -1.94
CA GLY A 418 20.76 -37.34 -0.60
C GLY A 418 21.39 -36.17 0.17
N GLY A 419 20.81 -34.97 0.01
CA GLY A 419 21.26 -33.76 0.68
C GLY A 419 21.15 -33.80 2.20
N ILE A 420 20.17 -34.52 2.74
CA ILE A 420 19.99 -34.69 4.19
C ILE A 420 21.18 -35.39 4.85
N GLU A 421 21.75 -36.41 4.20
CA GLU A 421 22.93 -37.13 4.71
C GLU A 421 24.18 -36.26 4.67
N ARG A 422 24.40 -35.54 3.55
CA ARG A 422 25.53 -34.59 3.45
C ARG A 422 25.46 -33.49 4.51
N MET A 423 24.26 -33.01 4.80
CA MET A 423 24.05 -32.01 5.85
C MET A 423 24.36 -32.57 7.25
N ALA A 424 24.01 -33.85 7.51
CA ALA A 424 24.37 -34.52 8.77
C ALA A 424 25.89 -34.57 8.96
N VAL A 425 26.62 -34.95 7.91
CA VAL A 425 28.09 -35.00 7.92
C VAL A 425 28.67 -33.61 8.19
N ALA A 426 28.25 -32.60 7.41
CA ALA A 426 28.78 -31.24 7.52
C ALA A 426 28.60 -30.63 8.93
N PHE A 427 27.42 -30.79 9.52
CA PHE A 427 27.14 -30.27 10.87
C PHE A 427 27.78 -31.12 11.97
N GLY A 428 27.95 -32.43 11.74
CA GLY A 428 28.69 -33.32 12.64
C GLY A 428 30.18 -32.99 12.73
N THR A 429 30.84 -32.72 11.60
CA THR A 429 32.27 -32.37 11.56
C THR A 429 32.54 -31.03 12.25
N ALA A 430 31.65 -30.04 12.09
CA ALA A 430 31.78 -28.73 12.75
C ALA A 430 31.82 -28.84 14.28
N ARG A 431 31.09 -29.80 14.85
CA ARG A 431 31.08 -30.06 16.30
C ARG A 431 32.39 -30.68 16.80
N GLN A 432 32.97 -31.60 16.04
CA GLN A 432 34.26 -32.22 16.37
C GLN A 432 35.40 -31.20 16.38
N CYS A 433 35.45 -30.30 15.38
CA CYS A 433 36.46 -29.24 15.33
C CYS A 433 36.33 -28.19 16.44
N ALA A 434 35.11 -27.94 16.93
CA ALA A 434 34.91 -27.03 18.05
C ALA A 434 35.29 -27.67 19.40
N ALA A 435 34.97 -28.96 19.57
CA ALA A 435 35.36 -29.71 20.76
C ALA A 435 36.88 -29.94 20.88
N SER A 436 37.62 -29.87 19.78
CA SER A 436 39.10 -29.94 19.79
C SER A 436 39.79 -28.58 20.04
N ASN A 437 39.05 -27.47 19.95
CA ASN A 437 39.56 -26.11 20.12
C ASN A 437 39.12 -25.45 21.45
N SER A 438 38.34 -26.16 22.26
CA SER A 438 37.97 -25.85 23.64
C SER A 438 38.78 -26.69 24.60
#